data_AF-A0A0E0M1S8-F1
#
_entry.id   AF-A0A0E0M1S8-F1
#
_cell.length_a   1.000
_cell.length_b   1.000
_cell.length_c   1.000
_cell.angle_alpha   90.00
_cell.angle_beta   90.00
_cell.angle_gamma   90.00
#
_symmetry.space_group_name_H-M   'P 1'
#
loop_
_entity.id
_entity.type
_entity.pdbx_description
1 polymer ?
#
loop_
_entity_poly.entity_id
_entity_poly.type
_entity_poly.pdbx_seq_one_letter_code
_entity_poly.pdbx_strand_id
1 'polypeptide(L)'
;MARDGASAAAGGGGAPQQQHPEVPRELLGVALHERPGLYFSILRAHRLVLQADSAFPQVMEKLQSYKARVTLNFEGFQYQLGDFCLRIGKCVPNNSETLRGIMMEVEYYPLSSIENSRAVMDHFFDIWQETVAKKSLPGHFIHVESSFSEYGLSDHYSFQHTAVQYATCLQQLMAAVRG
;
A
#
# COMPACT_ATOMS: atom_id res chain seq x y z
N MET A 1 40.73 -68.41 17.64
CA MET A 1 40.03 -67.58 18.64
C MET A 1 39.42 -66.40 17.91
N ALA A 2 38.11 -66.26 18.03
CA ALA A 2 37.27 -65.31 17.33
C ALA A 2 37.46 -63.86 17.83
N ARG A 3 37.23 -62.89 16.94
CA ARG A 3 36.17 -61.87 17.13
C ARG A 3 35.95 -61.03 15.87
N ASP A 4 34.73 -61.17 15.35
CA ASP A 4 34.00 -60.25 14.48
C ASP A 4 34.00 -58.80 14.98
N GLY A 5 33.81 -57.87 14.05
CA GLY A 5 33.49 -56.49 14.37
C GLY A 5 33.48 -55.55 13.16
N ALA A 6 32.63 -55.82 12.17
CA ALA A 6 32.23 -54.80 11.20
C ALA A 6 31.46 -53.68 11.93
N SER A 7 31.82 -52.42 11.69
CA SER A 7 30.97 -51.28 12.06
C SER A 7 30.92 -50.27 10.93
N ALA A 8 29.67 -49.96 10.59
CA ALA A 8 29.19 -49.25 9.43
C ALA A 8 29.68 -47.80 9.32
N ALA A 9 29.81 -47.38 8.06
CA ALA A 9 29.77 -45.99 7.66
C ALA A 9 28.50 -45.32 8.18
N ALA A 10 28.66 -44.40 9.14
CA ALA A 10 27.59 -43.49 9.53
C ALA A 10 27.57 -42.33 8.53
N GLY A 11 26.70 -42.46 7.52
CA GLY A 11 26.27 -41.34 6.70
C GLY A 11 25.61 -40.30 7.61
N GLY A 12 26.27 -39.17 7.80
CA GLY A 12 25.68 -37.97 8.39
C GLY A 12 24.63 -37.42 7.42
N GLY A 13 23.41 -37.96 7.48
CA GLY A 13 22.24 -37.36 6.89
C GLY A 13 21.99 -36.02 7.57
N GLY A 14 22.54 -34.95 6.98
CA GLY A 14 22.09 -33.61 7.27
C GLY A 14 20.62 -33.54 6.95
N ALA A 15 19.77 -33.47 7.96
CA ALA A 15 18.39 -33.07 7.78
C ALA A 15 18.41 -31.77 6.96
N PRO A 16 17.61 -31.63 5.89
CA PRO A 16 17.48 -30.34 5.24
C PRO A 16 17.01 -29.37 6.31
N GLN A 17 17.88 -28.41 6.67
CA GLN A 17 17.46 -27.23 7.43
C GLN A 17 16.26 -26.68 6.68
N GLN A 18 15.08 -26.78 7.30
CA GLN A 18 13.91 -26.06 6.86
C GLN A 18 14.31 -24.60 6.91
N GLN A 19 14.71 -24.07 5.74
CA GLN A 19 14.82 -22.65 5.52
C GLN A 19 13.42 -22.11 5.76
N HIS A 20 13.19 -21.60 6.98
CA HIS A 20 12.03 -20.77 7.22
C HIS A 20 12.05 -19.69 6.13
N PRO A 21 10.99 -19.56 5.33
CA PRO A 21 10.93 -18.50 4.33
C PRO A 21 11.24 -17.19 5.04
N GLU A 22 12.24 -16.46 4.54
CA GLU A 22 12.65 -15.19 5.14
C GLU A 22 11.40 -14.29 5.21
N VAL A 23 10.99 -13.94 6.43
CA VAL A 23 9.80 -13.11 6.63
C VAL A 23 10.03 -11.80 5.88
N PRO A 24 9.10 -11.37 5.01
CA PRO A 24 9.28 -10.15 4.24
C PRO A 24 9.61 -8.98 5.16
N ARG A 25 10.71 -8.27 4.91
CA ARG A 25 11.18 -7.24 5.84
C ARG A 25 10.34 -5.95 5.80
N GLU A 26 9.55 -5.76 4.76
CA GLU A 26 8.77 -4.56 4.52
C GLU A 26 7.29 -4.90 4.35
N LEU A 27 6.49 -4.45 5.31
CA LEU A 27 5.05 -4.57 5.32
C LEU A 27 4.46 -3.16 5.40
N LEU A 28 3.66 -2.78 4.41
CA LEU A 28 2.91 -1.54 4.46
C LEU A 28 1.51 -1.80 5.00
N GLY A 29 1.05 -0.87 5.82
CA GLY A 29 -0.28 -0.86 6.39
C GLY A 29 -1.10 0.33 5.92
N VAL A 30 -2.35 0.09 5.55
CA VAL A 30 -3.30 1.14 5.17
C VAL A 30 -4.61 0.93 5.94
N ALA A 31 -5.03 1.97 6.66
CA ALA A 31 -6.35 2.06 7.27
C ALA A 31 -7.13 3.16 6.54
N LEU A 32 -8.33 2.82 6.06
CA LEU A 32 -9.17 3.72 5.27
C LEU A 32 -10.33 4.25 6.12
N HIS A 33 -10.64 5.54 6.01
CA HIS A 33 -11.72 6.17 6.76
C HIS A 33 -13.10 5.59 6.39
N GLU A 34 -13.27 5.24 5.12
CA GLU A 34 -14.49 4.68 4.52
C GLU A 34 -14.79 3.28 5.06
N ARG A 35 -13.77 2.58 5.58
CA ARG A 35 -13.86 1.21 6.09
C ARG A 35 -13.09 1.08 7.42
N PRO A 36 -13.57 1.69 8.51
CA PRO A 36 -12.85 1.74 9.79
C PRO A 36 -12.67 0.36 10.46
N GLY A 37 -13.47 -0.64 10.07
CA GLY A 37 -13.33 -2.02 10.55
C GLY A 37 -12.31 -2.85 9.77
N LEU A 38 -11.71 -2.31 8.70
CA LEU A 38 -10.76 -3.04 7.86
C LEU A 38 -9.37 -2.43 7.95
N TYR A 39 -8.38 -3.31 7.78
CA TYR A 39 -6.99 -2.96 7.60
C TYR A 39 -6.44 -3.67 6.38
N PHE A 40 -5.70 -2.95 5.55
CA PHE A 40 -5.06 -3.50 4.37
C PHE A 40 -3.56 -3.59 4.61
N SER A 41 -3.00 -4.76 4.34
CA SER A 41 -1.57 -5.00 4.48
C SER A 41 -0.97 -5.39 3.13
N ILE A 42 0.02 -4.63 2.67
CA ILE A 42 0.63 -4.78 1.36
C ILE A 42 2.08 -5.25 1.50
N LEU A 43 2.40 -6.36 0.84
CA LEU A 43 3.76 -6.84 0.64
C LEU A 43 4.18 -6.54 -0.80
N ARG A 44 4.71 -5.33 -1.04
CA ARG A 44 5.05 -4.85 -2.40
C ARG A 44 5.97 -5.80 -3.16
N ALA A 45 7.04 -6.28 -2.52
CA ALA A 45 8.00 -7.18 -3.16
C ALA A 45 7.38 -8.49 -3.67
N HIS A 46 6.27 -8.92 -3.07
CA HIS A 46 5.54 -10.13 -3.44
C HIS A 46 4.25 -9.83 -4.20
N ARG A 47 3.92 -8.54 -4.40
CA ARG A 47 2.67 -8.07 -4.99
C ARG A 47 1.44 -8.66 -4.33
N LEU A 48 1.45 -8.76 -3.00
CA LEU A 48 0.32 -9.27 -2.21
C LEU A 48 -0.38 -8.14 -1.49
N VAL A 49 -1.71 -8.19 -1.49
CA VAL A 49 -2.58 -7.33 -0.70
C VAL A 49 -3.51 -8.21 0.16
N LEU A 50 -3.36 -8.09 1.47
CA LEU A 50 -4.19 -8.76 2.46
C LEU A 50 -5.22 -7.77 2.99
N GLN A 51 -6.49 -8.14 2.96
CA GLN A 51 -7.54 -7.46 3.72
C GLN A 51 -7.74 -8.21 5.04
N ALA A 52 -7.69 -7.50 6.14
CA ALA A 52 -7.84 -8.03 7.49
C ALA A 52 -8.74 -7.11 8.33
N ASP A 53 -9.05 -7.56 9.55
CA ASP A 53 -9.73 -6.74 10.56
C ASP A 53 -8.82 -5.61 11.07
N SER A 54 -9.42 -4.52 11.57
CA SER A 54 -8.68 -3.38 12.11
C SER A 54 -7.78 -3.71 13.30
N ALA A 55 -7.99 -4.85 13.97
CA ALA A 55 -7.12 -5.37 15.03
C ALA A 55 -5.81 -6.03 14.52
N PHE A 56 -5.65 -6.20 13.21
CA PHE A 56 -4.50 -6.89 12.62
C PHE A 56 -3.14 -6.30 13.04
N PRO A 57 -2.91 -4.97 13.00
CA PRO A 57 -1.63 -4.39 13.41
C PRO A 57 -1.26 -4.72 14.87
N GLN A 58 -2.25 -4.67 15.77
CA GLN A 58 -2.05 -4.96 17.19
C GLN A 58 -1.72 -6.44 17.41
N VAL A 59 -2.32 -7.34 16.63
CA VAL A 59 -1.98 -8.77 16.65
C VAL A 59 -0.54 -8.98 16.16
N MET A 60 -0.14 -8.36 15.04
CA MET A 60 1.22 -8.50 14.51
C MET A 60 2.30 -7.95 15.45
N GLU A 61 1.98 -6.87 16.18
CA GLU A 61 2.87 -6.30 17.20
C GLU A 61 2.96 -7.20 18.44
N LYS A 62 1.83 -7.73 18.93
CA LYS A 62 1.80 -8.68 20.06
C LYS A 62 2.58 -9.97 19.74
N LEU A 63 2.49 -10.44 18.50
CA LEU A 63 3.28 -11.58 18.00
C LEU A 63 4.74 -11.23 17.73
N GLN A 64 5.16 -9.99 17.95
CA GLN A 64 6.50 -9.47 17.67
C GLN A 64 6.97 -9.73 16.23
N SER A 65 6.02 -9.91 15.30
CA SER A 65 6.29 -10.23 13.90
C SER A 65 6.58 -8.97 13.11
N TYR A 66 5.76 -7.93 13.31
CA TYR A 66 5.96 -6.61 12.71
C TYR A 66 5.61 -5.51 13.70
N LYS A 67 6.38 -4.43 13.67
CA LYS A 67 6.13 -3.22 14.43
C LYS A 67 6.17 -2.02 13.49
N ALA A 68 5.17 -1.15 13.58
CA ALA A 68 5.11 0.08 12.79
C ALA A 68 6.34 0.94 13.09
N ARG A 69 7.15 1.22 12.05
CA ARG A 69 8.33 2.08 12.15
C ARG A 69 8.01 3.54 11.82
N VAL A 70 7.10 3.75 10.88
CA VAL A 70 6.65 5.04 10.40
C VAL A 70 5.14 4.98 10.25
N THR A 71 4.45 5.96 10.82
CA THR A 71 3.01 6.14 10.68
C THR A 71 2.75 7.53 10.13
N LEU A 72 2.01 7.59 9.03
CA LEU A 72 1.61 8.82 8.36
C LEU A 72 0.09 8.91 8.43
N ASN A 73 -0.41 10.07 8.84
CA ASN A 73 -1.82 10.39 8.88
C ASN A 73 -2.13 11.38 7.75
N PHE A 74 -3.28 11.18 7.11
CA PHE A 74 -3.80 12.09 6.11
C PHE A 74 -4.95 12.88 6.72
N GLU A 75 -4.77 14.19 6.82
CA GLU A 75 -5.76 15.10 7.37
C GLU A 75 -6.19 16.08 6.29
N GLY A 76 -7.49 16.17 6.01
CA GLY A 76 -7.94 16.88 4.84
C GLY A 76 -9.43 17.14 4.78
N PHE A 77 -9.85 17.59 3.61
CA PHE A 77 -11.23 17.89 3.27
C PHE A 77 -11.71 16.95 2.16
N GLN A 78 -13.00 16.65 2.20
CA GLN A 78 -13.71 15.94 1.15
C GLN A 78 -14.67 16.90 0.45
N TYR A 79 -14.69 16.84 -0.89
CA TYR A 79 -15.55 17.64 -1.74
C TYR A 79 -16.35 16.73 -2.66
N GLN A 80 -17.64 16.98 -2.77
CA GLN A 80 -18.50 16.29 -3.74
C GLN A 80 -18.69 17.17 -4.97
N LEU A 81 -18.38 16.63 -6.15
CA LEU A 81 -18.59 17.29 -7.44
C LEU A 81 -19.37 16.35 -8.37
N GLY A 82 -20.70 16.41 -8.31
CA GLY A 82 -21.56 15.51 -9.07
C GLY A 82 -21.28 14.06 -8.70
N ASP A 83 -20.82 13.26 -9.67
CA ASP A 83 -20.46 11.85 -9.50
C ASP A 83 -19.05 11.63 -8.95
N PHE A 84 -18.26 12.70 -8.74
CA PHE A 84 -16.91 12.61 -8.22
C PHE A 84 -16.84 12.98 -6.74
N CYS A 85 -16.04 12.24 -5.99
CA CYS A 85 -15.60 12.58 -4.65
C CYS A 85 -14.11 12.91 -4.68
N LEU A 86 -13.77 14.13 -4.26
CA LEU A 86 -12.40 14.61 -4.18
C LEU A 86 -11.98 14.66 -2.71
N ARG A 87 -10.88 13.98 -2.37
CA ARG A 87 -10.30 14.03 -1.03
C ARG A 87 -8.92 14.67 -1.14
N ILE A 88 -8.70 15.79 -0.46
CA ILE A 88 -7.40 16.49 -0.45
C ILE A 88 -6.94 16.68 0.98
N GLY A 89 -5.72 16.23 1.27
CA GLY A 89 -5.19 16.25 2.63
C GLY A 89 -3.69 16.41 2.70
N LYS A 90 -3.25 16.99 3.82
CA LYS A 90 -1.84 17.01 4.21
C LYS A 90 -1.45 15.64 4.75
N CYS A 91 -0.28 15.15 4.35
CA CYS A 91 0.36 13.99 4.95
C CYS A 91 1.25 14.44 6.11
N VAL A 92 0.90 14.04 7.33
CA VAL A 92 1.62 14.41 8.56
C VAL A 92 2.10 13.15 9.31
N PRO A 93 3.37 13.07 9.72
CA PRO A 93 3.85 11.99 10.57
C PRO A 93 3.25 12.08 11.97
N ASN A 94 2.94 10.93 12.58
CA ASN A 94 2.30 10.88 13.90
C ASN A 94 3.12 11.54 15.03
N ASN A 95 4.44 11.73 14.83
CA ASN A 95 5.36 12.29 15.82
C ASN A 95 5.94 13.66 15.42
N SER A 96 5.39 14.33 14.40
CA SER A 96 5.88 15.64 13.97
C SER A 96 4.80 16.44 13.26
N GLU A 97 4.76 17.74 13.49
CA GLU A 97 3.90 18.65 12.70
C GLU A 97 4.48 18.98 11.31
N THR A 98 5.62 18.37 10.94
CA THR A 98 6.24 18.61 9.64
C THR A 98 5.40 18.02 8.51
N LEU A 99 4.89 18.90 7.64
CA LEU A 99 4.17 18.54 6.42
C LEU A 99 5.11 17.74 5.50
N ARG A 100 4.71 16.51 5.14
CA ARG A 100 5.45 15.70 4.17
C ARG A 100 5.03 15.94 2.72
N GLY A 101 3.80 16.41 2.53
CA GLY A 101 3.25 16.76 1.22
C GLY A 101 1.73 16.80 1.25
N ILE A 102 1.15 17.08 0.09
CA ILE A 102 -0.30 17.10 -0.12
C ILE A 102 -0.65 15.90 -1.00
N MET A 103 -1.65 15.15 -0.59
CA MET A 103 -2.25 14.08 -1.38
C MET A 103 -3.63 14.52 -1.83
N MET A 104 -3.92 14.28 -3.10
CA MET A 104 -5.26 14.42 -3.66
C MET A 104 -5.67 13.07 -4.23
N GLU A 105 -6.86 12.64 -3.84
CA GLU A 105 -7.51 11.45 -4.32
C GLU A 105 -8.80 11.85 -5.01
N VAL A 106 -9.08 11.16 -6.11
CA VAL A 106 -10.26 11.36 -6.93
C VAL A 106 -10.95 10.01 -7.02
N GLU A 107 -12.21 9.95 -6.62
CA GLU A 107 -13.05 8.77 -6.71
C GLU A 107 -14.27 9.10 -7.57
N TYR A 108 -14.62 8.19 -8.48
CA TYR A 108 -15.81 8.30 -9.32
C TYR A 108 -16.85 7.30 -8.82
N TYR A 109 -18.05 7.71 -8.41
CA TYR A 109 -19.00 6.79 -7.76
C TYR A 109 -19.64 5.72 -8.66
N PRO A 110 -19.92 5.95 -9.95
CA PRO A 110 -20.52 4.94 -10.83
C PRO A 110 -19.61 3.72 -11.15
N LEU A 111 -18.51 3.51 -10.40
CA LEU A 111 -17.53 2.46 -10.63
C LEU A 111 -18.12 1.05 -10.54
N SER A 112 -18.14 0.37 -11.67
CA SER A 112 -18.21 -1.11 -11.77
C SER A 112 -16.93 -1.72 -12.38
N SER A 113 -16.11 -0.89 -13.05
CA SER A 113 -14.90 -1.27 -13.79
C SER A 113 -13.87 -0.15 -13.74
N ILE A 114 -12.63 -0.48 -13.40
CA ILE A 114 -11.50 0.46 -13.35
C ILE A 114 -11.15 0.93 -14.77
N GLU A 115 -11.03 0.02 -15.72
CA GLU A 115 -10.65 0.30 -17.10
C GLU A 115 -11.66 1.22 -17.78
N ASN A 116 -12.96 0.97 -17.60
CA ASN A 116 -14.01 1.82 -18.18
C ASN A 116 -14.01 3.23 -17.59
N SER A 117 -13.62 3.38 -16.31
CA SER A 117 -13.55 4.68 -15.64
C SER A 117 -12.30 5.49 -15.98
N ARG A 118 -11.24 4.83 -16.48
CA ARG A 118 -9.92 5.46 -16.71
C ARG A 118 -10.04 6.72 -17.57
N ALA A 119 -10.74 6.65 -18.70
CA ALA A 119 -10.88 7.80 -19.60
C ALA A 119 -11.55 9.02 -18.93
N VAL A 120 -12.51 8.78 -18.05
CA VAL A 120 -13.20 9.85 -17.31
C VAL A 120 -12.26 10.45 -16.24
N MET A 121 -11.47 9.62 -15.58
CA MET A 121 -10.47 10.04 -14.59
C MET A 121 -9.33 10.84 -15.24
N ASP A 122 -8.84 10.39 -16.39
CA ASP A 122 -7.80 11.08 -17.16
C ASP A 122 -8.30 12.47 -17.59
N HIS A 123 -9.52 12.54 -18.13
CA HIS A 123 -10.12 13.82 -18.52
C HIS A 123 -10.33 14.77 -17.32
N PHE A 124 -10.71 14.25 -16.15
CA PHE A 124 -10.77 15.04 -14.93
C PHE A 124 -9.40 15.64 -14.59
N PHE A 125 -8.35 14.81 -14.68
CA PHE A 125 -6.99 15.23 -14.37
C PHE A 125 -6.45 16.27 -15.37
N ASP A 126 -6.76 16.14 -16.66
CA ASP A 126 -6.40 17.12 -17.69
C ASP A 126 -7.03 18.49 -17.40
N ILE A 127 -8.34 18.53 -17.10
CA ILE A 127 -9.04 19.77 -16.72
C ILE A 127 -8.42 20.39 -15.47
N TRP A 128 -8.10 19.55 -14.47
CA TRP A 128 -7.48 20.01 -13.24
C TRP A 128 -6.12 20.65 -13.50
N GLN A 129 -5.24 19.99 -14.27
CA GLN A 129 -3.94 20.53 -14.63
C GLN A 129 -4.06 21.86 -15.37
N GLU A 130 -4.93 21.94 -16.38
CA GLU A 130 -5.15 23.16 -17.14
C GLU A 130 -5.62 24.30 -16.22
N THR A 131 -6.50 24.01 -15.27
CA THR A 131 -7.01 24.98 -14.31
C THR A 131 -5.93 25.46 -13.34
N VAL A 132 -5.09 24.55 -12.84
CA VAL A 132 -3.97 24.88 -11.95
C VAL A 132 -2.94 25.74 -12.68
N ALA A 133 -2.59 25.37 -13.93
CA ALA A 133 -1.66 26.12 -14.77
C ALA A 133 -2.14 27.56 -15.02
N LYS A 134 -3.44 27.75 -15.31
CA LYS A 134 -4.04 29.08 -15.50
C LYS A 134 -4.02 29.94 -14.23
N LYS A 135 -4.05 29.32 -13.04
CA LYS A 135 -4.06 30.02 -11.75
C LYS A 135 -2.67 30.29 -11.16
N SER A 136 -1.59 29.83 -11.82
CA SER A 136 -0.20 29.99 -11.37
C SER A 136 0.03 29.55 -9.91
N LEU A 137 -0.68 28.51 -9.45
CA LEU A 137 -0.49 28.02 -8.09
C LEU A 137 0.87 27.32 -7.96
N PRO A 138 1.62 27.56 -6.88
CA PRO A 138 2.89 26.87 -6.64
C PRO A 138 2.64 25.39 -6.30
N GLY A 139 3.51 24.52 -6.80
CA GLY A 139 3.43 23.06 -6.61
C GLY A 139 2.92 22.32 -7.84
N HIS A 140 3.26 21.04 -7.95
CA HIS A 140 2.82 20.16 -9.04
C HIS A 140 2.25 18.88 -8.44
N PHE A 141 1.06 18.49 -8.89
CA PHE A 141 0.52 17.17 -8.61
C PHE A 141 1.11 16.18 -9.61
N ILE A 142 1.59 15.05 -9.08
CA ILE A 142 2.09 13.94 -9.89
C ILE A 142 0.98 12.90 -9.92
N HIS A 143 0.53 12.53 -11.12
CA HIS A 143 -0.36 11.38 -11.25
C HIS A 143 0.44 10.10 -11.01
N VAL A 144 -0.02 9.30 -10.05
CA VAL A 144 0.64 8.05 -9.69
C VAL A 144 -0.23 6.90 -10.20
N GLU A 145 0.20 6.30 -11.31
CA GLU A 145 -0.44 5.10 -11.82
C GLU A 145 -0.09 3.88 -10.97
N SER A 146 -1.09 3.03 -10.74
CA SER A 146 -0.92 1.77 -10.01
C SER A 146 -1.27 0.59 -10.91
N SER A 147 -0.39 -0.41 -10.93
CA SER A 147 -0.59 -1.64 -11.70
C SER A 147 -1.37 -2.66 -10.86
N PHE A 148 -2.71 -2.64 -10.94
CA PHE A 148 -3.58 -3.49 -10.13
C PHE A 148 -3.48 -4.98 -10.48
N SER A 149 -3.31 -5.28 -11.76
CA SER A 149 -3.19 -6.65 -12.27
C SER A 149 -1.94 -7.37 -11.74
N GLU A 150 -0.88 -6.63 -11.42
CA GLU A 150 0.32 -7.17 -10.77
C GLU A 150 0.02 -7.75 -9.38
N TYR A 151 -0.97 -7.18 -8.67
CA TYR A 151 -1.45 -7.67 -7.38
C TYR A 151 -2.55 -8.74 -7.52
N GLY A 152 -2.85 -9.18 -8.75
CA GLY A 152 -3.92 -10.13 -9.02
C GLY A 152 -5.33 -9.56 -8.83
N LEU A 153 -5.47 -8.22 -8.78
CA LEU A 153 -6.77 -7.58 -8.66
C LEU A 153 -7.50 -7.56 -10.01
N SER A 154 -8.80 -7.86 -9.99
CA SER A 154 -9.68 -7.81 -11.15
C SER A 154 -10.04 -6.37 -11.52
N ASP A 155 -10.58 -6.16 -12.71
CA ASP A 155 -11.10 -4.85 -13.13
C ASP A 155 -12.27 -4.32 -12.27
N HIS A 156 -12.97 -5.18 -11.52
CA HIS A 156 -14.01 -4.73 -10.60
C HIS A 156 -13.39 -4.03 -9.38
N TYR A 157 -13.72 -2.76 -9.19
CA TYR A 157 -13.22 -1.95 -8.08
C TYR A 157 -13.50 -2.61 -6.71
N SER A 158 -12.55 -2.45 -5.80
CA SER A 158 -12.64 -2.84 -4.40
C SER A 158 -11.69 -1.97 -3.58
N PHE A 159 -11.86 -1.93 -2.26
CA PHE A 159 -10.95 -1.17 -1.39
C PHE A 159 -9.51 -1.70 -1.37
N GLN A 160 -9.26 -2.90 -1.91
CA GLN A 160 -7.88 -3.35 -2.14
C GLN A 160 -7.19 -2.52 -3.23
N HIS A 161 -7.93 -2.04 -4.23
CA HIS A 161 -7.40 -1.11 -5.26
C HIS A 161 -6.96 0.20 -4.62
N THR A 162 -7.84 0.79 -3.81
CA THR A 162 -7.55 2.00 -3.03
C THR A 162 -6.30 1.79 -2.18
N ALA A 163 -6.23 0.69 -1.43
CA ALA A 163 -5.06 0.39 -0.59
C ALA A 163 -3.75 0.27 -1.40
N VAL A 164 -3.79 -0.35 -2.58
CA VAL A 164 -2.63 -0.42 -3.49
C VAL A 164 -2.26 0.96 -4.02
N GLN A 165 -3.22 1.81 -4.39
CA GLN A 165 -2.95 3.20 -4.79
C GLN A 165 -2.27 4.00 -3.69
N TYR A 166 -2.79 3.95 -2.46
CA TYR A 166 -2.16 4.58 -1.31
C TYR A 166 -0.73 4.07 -1.09
N ALA A 167 -0.51 2.76 -1.27
CA ALA A 167 0.83 2.17 -1.17
C ALA A 167 1.82 2.74 -2.18
N THR A 168 1.41 2.83 -3.44
CA THR A 168 2.23 3.38 -4.53
C THR A 168 2.51 4.86 -4.30
N CYS A 169 1.50 5.64 -3.93
CA CYS A 169 1.66 7.07 -3.64
C CYS A 169 2.59 7.31 -2.44
N LEU A 170 2.47 6.52 -1.38
CA LEU A 170 3.31 6.68 -0.19
C LEU A 170 4.78 6.43 -0.50
N GLN A 171 5.07 5.44 -1.35
CA GLN A 171 6.42 5.18 -1.82
C GLN A 171 7.01 6.40 -2.55
N GLN A 172 6.23 7.03 -3.44
CA GLN A 172 6.66 8.23 -4.16
C GLN A 172 6.89 9.40 -3.19
N LEU A 173 5.97 9.61 -2.24
CA LEU A 173 6.09 10.64 -1.21
C LEU A 173 7.36 10.45 -0.36
N MET A 174 7.64 9.21 0.07
CA MET A 174 8.83 8.89 0.86
C MET A 174 10.13 9.03 0.06
N ALA A 175 10.10 8.78 -1.25
CA ALA A 175 11.25 8.97 -2.13
C ALA A 175 11.54 10.45 -2.38
N ALA A 176 10.51 11.26 -2.60
CA ALA A 176 10.64 12.70 -2.86
C ALA A 176 11.27 13.48 -1.69
N VAL A 177 11.11 13.02 -0.45
CA VAL A 177 11.70 13.69 0.74
C VAL A 177 13.19 13.40 0.93
N ARG A 178 13.78 12.49 0.14
CA ARG A 178 15.22 12.16 0.20
C ARG A 178 16.08 12.92 -0.82
N GLY A 179 15.49 13.72 -1.70
CA GLY A 179 16.19 14.56 -2.68
C GLY A 179 16.09 16.03 -2.31
#